data_AF-E0W230-F1
#
_entry.id   AF-E0W230-F1
#
_cell.length_a   1.000
_cell.length_b   1.000
_cell.length_c   1.000
_cell.angle_alpha   90.00
_cell.angle_beta   90.00
_cell.angle_gamma   90.00
#
_symmetry.space_group_name_H-M   'P 1'
#
loop_
_entity.id
_entity.type
_entity.pdbx_description
1 polymer ?
#
loop_
_entity_poly.entity_id
_entity_poly.type
_entity_poly.pdbx_seq_one_letter_code
_entity_poly.pdbx_strand_id
1 'polypeptide(L)'
;MKSEKLSLFKNKSKVTRNDYKSIDFENGKSTTTTITNFNEGNYDVDDDVYEYVNLNGIFFYVDSRGKIASRTTRSRYAMTPKMTSASNTNDIFVPYMKPEKLPKLESFKRGFYDPDTKAILGRTIKGWGGIVTFYLVFFSALAALFAICMYAVMCTLSPDYPRYQLDESLIGTNPGLGYRPYSGDVEKHGSLIWYVAANETNVMHWTNVLDVFLQDYLETRQHGNKVICDFDRPPAEGKVCTVNVDDFGPCSKEKGYSYNQSSPCIFIKLNRIFNWVPEFYNDTDNLPEEMDEELKEHIKEIPPSERNVVWITCYGENPADRENIGGIQYYPKRGFPGFYYPFTNTPGYLSPLVAVHFQRPALHTLINVECRAWAKNIEYKRAHQHREGSVHFELLID
;
A
#
# COMPACT_ATOMS: atom_id res chain seq x y z
N MET A 1 -48.24 -35.52 55.66
CA MET A 1 -46.84 -35.26 56.06
C MET A 1 -46.13 -34.57 54.90
N LYS A 2 -45.17 -33.68 55.23
CA LYS A 2 -44.17 -32.96 54.40
C LYS A 2 -44.02 -33.39 52.92
N SER A 3 -44.11 -32.52 51.89
CA SER A 3 -43.48 -31.20 51.61
C SER A 3 -42.32 -31.38 50.58
N GLU A 4 -42.19 -30.60 49.49
CA GLU A 4 -43.04 -29.52 48.95
C GLU A 4 -42.86 -29.29 47.43
N LYS A 5 -43.61 -28.33 46.87
CA LYS A 5 -43.45 -27.81 45.49
C LYS A 5 -42.26 -26.84 45.41
N LEU A 6 -41.69 -26.66 44.20
CA LEU A 6 -41.98 -25.44 43.43
C LEU A 6 -41.62 -25.59 41.94
N SER A 7 -42.14 -24.66 41.14
CA SER A 7 -42.09 -24.62 39.68
C SER A 7 -41.42 -23.34 39.18
N LEU A 8 -40.89 -23.38 37.95
CA LEU A 8 -40.70 -22.23 37.05
C LEU A 8 -39.85 -21.05 37.55
N PHE A 9 -38.73 -20.81 36.85
CA PHE A 9 -38.38 -19.45 36.47
C PHE A 9 -38.28 -19.34 34.95
N LYS A 10 -38.56 -18.13 34.44
CA LYS A 10 -38.71 -17.85 33.01
C LYS A 10 -37.81 -16.67 32.63
N ASN A 11 -37.28 -16.75 31.40
CA ASN A 11 -36.90 -15.62 30.55
C ASN A 11 -35.45 -15.07 30.61
N LYS A 12 -35.04 -14.53 29.44
CA LYS A 12 -33.87 -13.72 29.08
C LYS A 12 -32.49 -14.36 28.81
N SER A 13 -32.02 -14.07 27.60
CA SER A 13 -30.65 -13.75 27.15
C SER A 13 -29.52 -14.80 27.09
N LYS A 14 -29.21 -15.18 25.82
CA LYS A 14 -27.88 -15.43 25.21
C LYS A 14 -27.04 -16.65 25.64
N VAL A 15 -26.10 -16.98 24.73
CA VAL A 15 -24.87 -17.80 24.86
C VAL A 15 -24.97 -19.30 24.48
N THR A 16 -24.62 -19.54 23.19
CA THR A 16 -23.85 -20.64 22.54
C THR A 16 -24.03 -22.15 22.83
N ARG A 17 -23.85 -22.89 21.73
CA ARG A 17 -23.33 -24.28 21.57
C ARG A 17 -22.13 -24.64 22.48
N ASN A 18 -21.72 -25.91 22.48
CA ASN A 18 -20.32 -26.29 22.80
C ASN A 18 -20.04 -27.75 23.27
N ASP A 19 -20.94 -28.39 24.03
CA ASP A 19 -20.59 -29.56 24.87
C ASP A 19 -20.68 -30.94 24.18
N TYR A 20 -19.57 -31.69 24.19
CA TYR A 20 -19.51 -33.14 23.91
C TYR A 20 -18.85 -33.87 25.08
N LYS A 21 -19.32 -35.10 25.37
CA LYS A 21 -18.68 -36.03 26.32
C LYS A 21 -18.00 -37.17 25.56
N SER A 22 -16.71 -37.40 25.79
CA SER A 22 -16.10 -38.71 25.52
C SER A 22 -16.50 -39.70 26.64
N ILE A 23 -16.49 -40.99 26.30
CA ILE A 23 -16.61 -42.09 27.26
C ILE A 23 -15.55 -43.12 26.88
N ASP A 24 -14.37 -43.00 27.45
CA ASP A 24 -13.29 -43.97 27.25
C ASP A 24 -13.53 -45.21 28.12
N PHE A 25 -13.34 -46.39 27.52
CA PHE A 25 -13.52 -47.69 28.18
C PHE A 25 -12.17 -48.42 28.27
N GLU A 26 -11.42 -48.18 29.35
CA GLU A 26 -10.39 -49.13 29.79
C GLU A 26 -10.87 -49.92 31.02
N ASN A 27 -10.78 -51.24 30.94
CA ASN A 27 -10.86 -52.18 32.08
C ASN A 27 -12.06 -52.01 33.05
N GLY A 28 -13.21 -51.55 32.54
CA GLY A 28 -14.52 -51.82 33.15
C GLY A 28 -14.99 -50.88 34.27
N LYS A 29 -14.41 -49.68 34.42
CA LYS A 29 -14.94 -48.62 35.30
C LYS A 29 -14.85 -47.26 34.61
N SER A 30 -15.86 -46.40 34.80
CA SER A 30 -15.92 -45.07 34.20
C SER A 30 -15.67 -43.96 35.22
N THR A 31 -14.99 -42.90 34.76
CA THR A 31 -14.86 -41.60 35.43
C THR A 31 -15.04 -40.50 34.39
N THR A 32 -15.62 -39.36 34.77
CA THR A 32 -15.99 -38.28 33.84
C THR A 32 -15.20 -37.01 34.14
N THR A 33 -14.66 -36.38 33.09
CA THR A 33 -13.98 -35.07 33.15
C THR A 33 -14.47 -34.22 31.98
N THR A 34 -14.67 -32.92 32.19
CA THR A 34 -15.20 -31.98 31.20
C THR A 34 -14.16 -30.90 30.88
N ILE A 35 -13.95 -30.60 29.60
CA ILE A 35 -13.17 -29.43 29.13
C ILE A 35 -13.92 -28.83 27.93
N THR A 36 -14.12 -27.51 27.93
CA THR A 36 -14.86 -26.77 26.89
C THR A 36 -13.98 -25.80 26.13
N ASN A 37 -14.24 -25.62 24.82
CA ASN A 37 -14.56 -24.35 24.16
C ASN A 37 -14.54 -24.48 22.62
N PHE A 38 -15.01 -23.44 21.92
CA PHE A 38 -15.52 -23.50 20.54
C PHE A 38 -15.24 -22.23 19.75
N ASN A 39 -15.42 -22.28 18.41
CA ASN A 39 -16.11 -21.30 17.53
C ASN A 39 -15.63 -21.41 16.06
N GLU A 40 -16.30 -20.77 15.10
CA GLU A 40 -17.57 -21.18 14.49
C GLU A 40 -17.67 -20.55 13.07
N GLY A 41 -18.48 -21.12 12.17
CA GLY A 41 -18.72 -20.58 10.82
C GLY A 41 -19.86 -21.30 10.10
N ASN A 42 -20.72 -20.55 9.40
CA ASN A 42 -21.97 -21.06 8.82
C ASN A 42 -21.80 -21.63 7.40
N TYR A 43 -22.44 -22.77 7.15
CA TYR A 43 -22.98 -23.21 5.87
C TYR A 43 -24.27 -24.01 6.11
N ASP A 44 -25.14 -24.12 5.10
CA ASP A 44 -26.41 -24.85 5.17
C ASP A 44 -26.24 -26.36 5.38
N VAL A 45 -27.29 -27.02 5.88
CA VAL A 45 -27.30 -28.43 6.27
C VAL A 45 -28.45 -29.17 5.59
N ASP A 46 -28.12 -30.16 4.76
CA ASP A 46 -29.02 -31.23 4.30
C ASP A 46 -28.77 -32.53 5.11
N ASP A 47 -29.77 -33.43 5.09
CA ASP A 47 -30.01 -34.46 6.12
C ASP A 47 -28.91 -35.51 6.41
N ASP A 48 -28.68 -35.72 7.72
CA ASP A 48 -28.35 -36.96 8.45
C ASP A 48 -27.91 -38.22 7.67
N VAL A 49 -26.60 -38.51 7.69
CA VAL A 49 -26.05 -39.88 7.60
C VAL A 49 -24.93 -40.07 8.61
N TYR A 50 -25.05 -41.04 9.52
CA TYR A 50 -24.00 -41.41 10.47
C TYR A 50 -23.20 -42.63 9.99
N GLU A 51 -21.87 -42.49 9.94
CA GLU A 51 -20.94 -43.55 9.56
C GLU A 51 -20.34 -44.24 10.80
N TYR A 52 -20.26 -45.58 10.77
CA TYR A 52 -19.56 -46.37 11.78
C TYR A 52 -18.62 -47.37 11.11
N VAL A 53 -17.35 -47.38 11.56
CA VAL A 53 -16.32 -48.30 11.10
C VAL A 53 -16.16 -49.45 12.09
N ASN A 54 -16.04 -50.67 11.58
CA ASN A 54 -15.52 -51.80 12.35
C ASN A 54 -14.52 -52.60 11.49
N LEU A 55 -13.64 -53.34 12.15
CA LEU A 55 -12.56 -54.11 11.54
C LEU A 55 -13.13 -55.18 10.57
N ASN A 56 -12.36 -55.47 9.52
CA ASN A 56 -12.70 -56.34 8.38
C ASN A 56 -13.62 -55.74 7.29
N GLY A 57 -13.81 -54.42 7.26
CA GLY A 57 -14.05 -53.69 6.00
C GLY A 57 -15.41 -53.87 5.32
N ILE A 58 -16.48 -54.07 6.09
CA ILE A 58 -17.86 -54.09 5.58
C ILE A 58 -18.59 -52.85 6.11
N PHE A 59 -19.14 -52.05 5.21
CA PHE A 59 -19.91 -50.84 5.52
C PHE A 59 -21.39 -51.17 5.73
N PHE A 60 -22.02 -50.55 6.72
CA PHE A 60 -23.46 -50.62 6.97
C PHE A 60 -24.03 -49.22 7.20
N TYR A 61 -25.18 -48.95 6.60
CA TYR A 61 -25.94 -47.71 6.78
C TYR A 61 -27.16 -47.99 7.67
N VAL A 62 -27.45 -47.09 8.61
CA VAL A 62 -28.57 -47.21 9.56
C VAL A 62 -29.31 -45.87 9.63
N ASP A 63 -30.60 -45.89 9.31
CA ASP A 63 -31.51 -44.76 9.49
C ASP A 63 -31.87 -44.54 10.97
N SER A 64 -32.27 -43.30 11.28
CA SER A 64 -32.87 -42.80 12.54
C SER A 64 -33.90 -43.72 13.23
N ARG A 65 -34.45 -44.72 12.53
CA ARG A 65 -35.46 -45.67 13.02
C ARG A 65 -34.95 -47.12 13.16
N GLY A 66 -33.63 -47.33 13.08
CA GLY A 66 -32.97 -48.57 13.49
C GLY A 66 -33.20 -49.80 12.58
N LYS A 67 -33.36 -49.60 11.26
CA LYS A 67 -33.42 -50.69 10.28
C LYS A 67 -32.19 -50.72 9.38
N ILE A 68 -31.63 -51.91 9.21
CA ILE A 68 -30.48 -52.17 8.34
C ILE A 68 -30.99 -52.50 6.93
N ALA A 69 -30.46 -51.82 5.91
CA ALA A 69 -30.75 -52.08 4.51
C ALA A 69 -29.52 -52.62 3.77
N SER A 70 -29.58 -53.85 3.27
CA SER A 70 -28.58 -54.41 2.36
C SER A 70 -29.08 -54.38 0.92
N ARG A 71 -28.27 -53.85 -0.01
CA ARG A 71 -28.63 -53.77 -1.43
C ARG A 71 -27.49 -54.21 -2.35
N THR A 72 -27.44 -55.50 -2.62
CA THR A 72 -26.50 -56.11 -3.57
C THR A 72 -26.81 -55.68 -5.01
N THR A 73 -25.85 -55.08 -5.70
CA THR A 73 -25.96 -54.78 -7.15
C THR A 73 -24.70 -55.24 -7.87
N ARG A 74 -24.84 -55.87 -9.04
CA ARG A 74 -23.79 -56.73 -9.65
C ARG A 74 -23.51 -56.32 -11.11
N SER A 75 -22.27 -55.91 -11.40
CA SER A 75 -21.74 -55.76 -12.77
C SER A 75 -20.27 -56.22 -12.77
N ARG A 76 -19.96 -57.42 -13.28
CA ARG A 76 -19.57 -57.68 -14.67
C ARG A 76 -18.32 -56.93 -15.16
N TYR A 77 -17.15 -57.32 -14.63
CA TYR A 77 -16.07 -57.87 -15.45
C TYR A 77 -15.36 -58.98 -14.67
N ALA A 78 -15.45 -60.22 -15.16
CA ALA A 78 -14.79 -61.38 -14.56
C ALA A 78 -14.04 -62.13 -15.66
N MET A 79 -12.74 -61.84 -15.81
CA MET A 79 -11.82 -62.71 -16.55
C MET A 79 -11.15 -63.64 -15.55
N THR A 80 -11.24 -64.94 -15.80
CA THR A 80 -10.65 -65.98 -14.96
C THR A 80 -9.13 -66.05 -15.19
N PRO A 81 -8.30 -66.00 -14.14
CA PRO A 81 -6.93 -66.47 -14.25
C PRO A 81 -6.95 -67.99 -14.47
N LYS A 82 -6.24 -68.48 -15.50
CA LYS A 82 -6.03 -69.93 -15.67
C LYS A 82 -5.13 -70.43 -14.53
N MET A 83 -5.45 -71.60 -13.98
CA MET A 83 -4.45 -72.38 -13.25
C MET A 83 -3.35 -72.82 -14.22
N THR A 84 -2.11 -72.43 -13.94
CA THR A 84 -0.90 -73.01 -14.55
C THR A 84 0.15 -73.23 -13.46
N SER A 85 0.46 -74.51 -13.20
CA SER A 85 1.67 -75.05 -12.55
C SER A 85 2.28 -74.29 -11.35
N ALA A 86 2.25 -74.92 -10.18
CA ALA A 86 2.96 -74.43 -8.99
C ALA A 86 4.49 -74.40 -9.15
N SER A 87 5.13 -73.46 -8.46
CA SER A 87 6.56 -73.45 -8.13
C SER A 87 6.73 -73.00 -6.69
N ASN A 88 7.48 -73.75 -5.88
CA ASN A 88 7.59 -73.50 -4.44
C ASN A 88 8.49 -72.31 -4.09
N THR A 89 7.98 -71.36 -3.30
CA THR A 89 8.76 -70.55 -2.35
C THR A 89 7.97 -70.37 -1.06
N ASN A 90 8.64 -70.43 0.09
CA ASN A 90 8.00 -70.27 1.39
C ASN A 90 7.96 -68.78 1.79
N ASP A 91 6.84 -68.10 1.53
CA ASP A 91 6.64 -66.73 1.99
C ASP A 91 6.35 -66.70 3.50
N ILE A 92 7.43 -66.60 4.28
CA ILE A 92 7.37 -66.42 5.74
C ILE A 92 6.83 -65.02 6.04
N PHE A 93 5.68 -64.93 6.69
CA PHE A 93 5.15 -63.66 7.20
C PHE A 93 6.03 -63.14 8.35
N VAL A 94 6.98 -62.27 8.03
CA VAL A 94 7.88 -61.67 9.03
C VAL A 94 7.12 -60.56 9.78
N PRO A 95 6.91 -60.66 11.11
CA PRO A 95 6.31 -59.58 11.88
C PRO A 95 7.23 -58.36 11.90
N TYR A 96 6.64 -57.15 11.91
CA TYR A 96 7.38 -55.90 11.90
C TYR A 96 8.38 -55.81 13.07
N MET A 97 9.67 -55.95 12.78
CA MET A 97 10.73 -55.80 13.77
C MET A 97 10.85 -54.33 14.15
N LYS A 98 10.76 -54.05 15.44
CA LYS A 98 10.95 -52.70 15.99
C LYS A 98 12.39 -52.25 15.71
N PRO A 99 12.62 -51.09 15.06
CA PRO A 99 13.96 -50.65 14.71
C PRO A 99 14.83 -50.42 15.94
N GLU A 100 16.13 -50.68 15.79
CA GLU A 100 17.12 -50.56 16.84
C GLU A 100 17.30 -49.10 17.30
N LYS A 101 17.52 -48.91 18.61
CA LYS A 101 17.58 -47.57 19.22
C LYS A 101 18.95 -46.91 19.00
N LEU A 102 19.17 -46.40 17.79
CA LEU A 102 20.34 -45.58 17.43
C LEU A 102 20.53 -44.40 18.40
N PRO A 103 21.78 -44.04 18.75
CA PRO A 103 22.06 -42.89 19.60
C PRO A 103 21.62 -41.58 18.93
N LYS A 104 21.23 -40.58 19.74
CA LYS A 104 20.53 -39.37 19.27
C LYS A 104 21.22 -38.65 18.10
N LEU A 105 22.56 -38.57 18.11
CA LEU A 105 23.33 -37.90 17.04
C LEU A 105 23.34 -38.67 15.72
N GLU A 106 23.33 -40.00 15.77
CA GLU A 106 23.28 -40.85 14.57
C GLU A 106 21.86 -40.91 14.01
N SER A 107 20.85 -41.00 14.88
CA SER A 107 19.43 -40.84 14.51
C SER A 107 19.18 -39.48 13.82
N PHE A 108 19.76 -38.39 14.35
CA PHE A 108 19.69 -37.06 13.71
C PHE A 108 20.36 -37.04 12.33
N LYS A 109 21.60 -37.54 12.20
CA LYS A 109 22.29 -37.66 10.90
C LYS A 109 21.49 -38.50 9.89
N ARG A 110 20.94 -39.63 10.34
CA ARG A 110 20.12 -40.55 9.53
C ARG A 110 18.77 -39.95 9.11
N GLY A 111 18.27 -38.96 9.85
CA GLY A 111 17.12 -38.13 9.45
C GLY A 111 17.40 -37.21 8.26
N PHE A 112 18.64 -36.74 8.08
CA PHE A 112 19.04 -35.98 6.89
C PHE A 112 19.34 -36.89 5.70
N TYR A 113 20.10 -37.96 5.91
CA TYR A 113 20.45 -38.93 4.88
C TYR A 113 20.51 -40.34 5.44
N ASP A 114 19.65 -41.22 4.91
CA ASP A 114 19.69 -42.65 5.18
C ASP A 114 20.49 -43.38 4.08
N PRO A 115 21.69 -43.90 4.39
CA PRO A 115 22.56 -44.49 3.37
C PRO A 115 21.99 -45.79 2.78
N ASP A 116 21.22 -46.54 3.57
CA ASP A 116 20.70 -47.87 3.20
C ASP A 116 19.58 -47.76 2.16
N THR A 117 18.63 -46.82 2.33
CA THR A 117 17.57 -46.55 1.34
C THR A 117 17.92 -45.47 0.33
N LYS A 118 19.06 -44.77 0.50
CA LYS A 118 19.45 -43.55 -0.23
C LYS A 118 18.36 -42.48 -0.20
N ALA A 119 17.69 -42.35 0.95
CA ALA A 119 16.69 -41.34 1.20
C ALA A 119 17.32 -40.06 1.78
N ILE A 120 16.91 -38.92 1.26
CA ILE A 120 17.25 -37.59 1.77
C ILE A 120 15.98 -37.05 2.45
N LEU A 121 16.08 -36.59 3.70
CA LEU A 121 14.95 -36.05 4.47
C LEU A 121 13.68 -36.93 4.40
N GLY A 122 13.87 -38.25 4.57
CA GLY A 122 12.79 -39.24 4.60
C GLY A 122 12.17 -39.63 3.24
N ARG A 123 12.69 -39.18 2.09
CA ARG A 123 12.24 -39.64 0.75
C ARG A 123 13.41 -39.97 -0.18
N THR A 124 13.25 -41.00 -1.01
CA THR A 124 14.23 -41.36 -2.05
C THR A 124 14.33 -40.29 -3.13
N ILE A 125 15.46 -40.23 -3.85
CA ILE A 125 15.69 -39.26 -4.94
C ILE A 125 14.58 -39.34 -6.01
N LYS A 126 14.07 -40.55 -6.31
CA LYS A 126 12.93 -40.74 -7.24
C LYS A 126 11.63 -40.13 -6.68
N GLY A 127 11.40 -40.22 -5.38
CA GLY A 127 10.28 -39.55 -4.71
C GLY A 127 10.39 -38.04 -4.76
N TRP A 128 11.58 -37.49 -4.47
CA TRP A 128 11.87 -36.06 -4.62
C TRP A 128 11.68 -35.55 -6.05
N GLY A 129 12.19 -36.27 -7.05
CA GLY A 129 11.99 -35.92 -8.46
C GLY A 129 10.52 -35.88 -8.87
N GLY A 130 9.68 -36.80 -8.36
CA GLY A 130 8.23 -36.74 -8.57
C GLY A 130 7.57 -35.51 -7.95
N ILE A 131 7.93 -35.16 -6.72
CA ILE A 131 7.42 -33.97 -6.00
C ILE A 131 7.83 -32.68 -6.71
N VAL A 132 9.11 -32.56 -7.08
CA VAL A 132 9.65 -31.38 -7.76
C VAL A 132 9.01 -31.21 -9.14
N THR A 133 8.91 -32.27 -9.94
CA THR A 133 8.21 -32.21 -11.24
C THR A 133 6.74 -31.82 -11.09
N PHE A 134 6.03 -32.38 -10.09
CA PHE A 134 4.64 -31.99 -9.81
C PHE A 134 4.52 -30.50 -9.49
N TYR A 135 5.31 -29.98 -8.55
CA TYR A 135 5.25 -28.56 -8.18
C TYR A 135 5.73 -27.64 -9.30
N LEU A 136 6.72 -28.01 -10.09
CA LEU A 136 7.15 -27.24 -11.26
C LEU A 136 5.99 -27.09 -12.25
N VAL A 137 5.31 -28.19 -12.62
CA VAL A 137 4.16 -28.14 -13.55
C VAL A 137 2.98 -27.37 -12.94
N PHE A 138 2.66 -27.62 -11.66
CA PHE A 138 1.57 -26.96 -10.95
C PHE A 138 1.77 -25.44 -10.86
N PHE A 139 2.94 -24.97 -10.39
CA PHE A 139 3.23 -23.54 -10.30
C PHE A 139 3.41 -22.89 -11.67
N SER A 140 3.89 -23.62 -12.69
CA SER A 140 3.90 -23.11 -14.08
C SER A 140 2.49 -22.85 -14.61
N ALA A 141 1.56 -23.77 -14.37
CA ALA A 141 0.15 -23.62 -14.75
C ALA A 141 -0.53 -22.48 -13.97
N LEU A 142 -0.27 -22.36 -12.67
CA LEU A 142 -0.80 -21.28 -11.82
C LEU A 142 -0.26 -19.91 -12.24
N ALA A 143 1.04 -19.80 -12.56
CA ALA A 143 1.66 -18.58 -13.05
C ALA A 143 1.13 -18.19 -14.43
N ALA A 144 0.90 -19.16 -15.33
CA ALA A 144 0.28 -18.91 -16.63
C ALA A 144 -1.17 -18.39 -16.49
N LEU A 145 -1.97 -18.98 -15.60
CA LEU A 145 -3.33 -18.50 -15.30
C LEU A 145 -3.30 -17.07 -14.74
N PHE A 146 -2.42 -16.78 -13.78
CA PHE A 146 -2.24 -15.43 -13.24
C PHE A 146 -1.83 -14.42 -14.32
N ALA A 147 -0.88 -14.79 -15.19
CA ALA A 147 -0.43 -13.93 -16.29
C ALA A 147 -1.56 -13.62 -17.29
N ILE A 148 -2.41 -14.60 -17.61
CA ILE A 148 -3.59 -14.41 -18.47
C ILE A 148 -4.59 -13.46 -17.81
N CYS A 149 -4.89 -13.63 -16.53
CA CYS A 149 -5.79 -12.75 -15.78
C CYS A 149 -5.24 -11.31 -15.70
N MET A 150 -3.95 -11.14 -15.40
CA MET A 150 -3.30 -9.81 -15.37
C MET A 150 -3.26 -9.16 -16.75
N TYR A 151 -2.98 -9.92 -17.81
CA TYR A 151 -3.03 -9.42 -19.19
C TYR A 151 -4.44 -8.92 -19.56
N ALA A 152 -5.48 -9.70 -19.22
CA ALA A 152 -6.87 -9.29 -19.43
C ALA A 152 -7.22 -7.99 -18.68
N VAL A 153 -6.75 -7.81 -17.43
CA VAL A 153 -6.91 -6.54 -16.70
C VAL A 153 -6.19 -5.39 -17.40
N MET A 154 -4.93 -5.58 -17.81
CA MET A 154 -4.16 -4.55 -18.54
C MET A 154 -4.83 -4.14 -19.85
N CYS A 155 -5.48 -5.06 -20.58
CA CYS A 155 -6.27 -4.74 -21.77
C CYS A 155 -7.53 -3.89 -21.49
N THR A 156 -7.95 -3.72 -20.24
CA THR A 156 -9.08 -2.84 -19.85
C THR A 156 -8.64 -1.47 -19.31
N LEU A 157 -7.34 -1.18 -19.30
CA LEU A 157 -6.77 0.07 -18.81
C LEU A 157 -6.24 0.91 -19.99
N SER A 158 -6.58 2.19 -20.01
CA SER A 158 -5.98 3.12 -20.99
C SER A 158 -4.57 3.54 -20.53
N PRO A 159 -3.64 3.84 -21.45
CA PRO A 159 -2.35 4.41 -21.10
C PRO A 159 -2.44 5.92 -20.80
N ASP A 160 -3.46 6.60 -21.33
CA ASP A 160 -3.54 8.06 -21.34
C ASP A 160 -4.22 8.63 -20.08
N TYR A 161 -5.23 7.93 -19.54
CA TYR A 161 -6.00 8.36 -18.38
C TYR A 161 -6.34 7.23 -17.39
N PRO A 162 -6.35 7.50 -16.08
CA PRO A 162 -6.78 6.54 -15.08
C PRO A 162 -8.29 6.27 -15.18
N ARG A 163 -8.69 5.02 -14.94
CA ARG A 163 -10.08 4.54 -15.06
C ARG A 163 -11.02 5.16 -14.03
N TYR A 164 -10.56 5.31 -12.80
CA TYR A 164 -11.27 6.00 -11.73
C TYR A 164 -10.59 7.34 -11.49
N GLN A 165 -11.36 8.41 -11.37
CA GLN A 165 -10.87 9.79 -11.33
C GLN A 165 -11.48 10.53 -10.15
N LEU A 166 -10.76 11.52 -9.62
CA LEU A 166 -11.23 12.39 -8.54
C LEU A 166 -11.77 11.54 -7.36
N ASP A 167 -13.02 11.73 -6.94
CA ASP A 167 -13.62 11.05 -5.78
C ASP A 167 -13.87 9.53 -5.97
N GLU A 168 -13.87 9.02 -7.21
CA GLU A 168 -13.86 7.57 -7.46
C GLU A 168 -12.48 6.94 -7.24
N SER A 169 -11.42 7.75 -7.20
CA SER A 169 -10.03 7.30 -7.10
C SER A 169 -9.55 7.26 -5.65
N LEU A 170 -8.62 6.35 -5.35
CA LEU A 170 -7.96 6.29 -4.03
C LEU A 170 -7.11 7.54 -3.71
N ILE A 171 -6.84 8.39 -4.70
CA ILE A 171 -6.12 9.67 -4.55
C ILE A 171 -7.09 10.79 -4.12
N GLY A 172 -8.38 10.65 -4.42
CA GLY A 172 -9.41 11.65 -4.14
C GLY A 172 -9.25 12.95 -4.94
N THR A 173 -9.88 14.00 -4.42
CA THR A 173 -9.97 15.35 -5.01
C THR A 173 -8.97 16.36 -4.45
N ASN A 174 -8.18 16.01 -3.42
CA ASN A 174 -7.36 16.98 -2.69
C ASN A 174 -5.85 16.88 -3.02
N PRO A 175 -5.27 17.83 -3.78
CA PRO A 175 -3.86 17.80 -4.12
C PRO A 175 -2.94 18.26 -2.96
N GLY A 176 -2.05 17.37 -2.54
CA GLY A 176 -0.92 17.74 -1.68
C GLY A 176 0.11 18.65 -2.38
N LEU A 177 0.94 19.31 -1.58
CA LEU A 177 2.10 20.06 -2.05
C LEU A 177 3.39 19.22 -1.97
N GLY A 178 4.37 19.59 -2.79
CA GLY A 178 5.75 19.10 -2.71
C GLY A 178 6.75 20.24 -2.85
N TYR A 179 7.96 20.06 -2.28
CA TYR A 179 9.03 21.05 -2.28
C TYR A 179 10.31 20.49 -2.94
N ARG A 180 11.20 21.38 -3.39
CA ARG A 180 12.54 21.07 -3.93
C ARG A 180 13.55 22.15 -3.51
N PRO A 181 14.80 21.80 -3.16
CA PRO A 181 15.38 20.46 -3.19
C PRO A 181 14.95 19.60 -2.00
N TYR A 182 15.32 18.33 -2.00
CA TYR A 182 15.18 17.40 -0.88
C TYR A 182 16.44 16.52 -0.85
N SER A 183 16.78 15.98 0.32
CA SER A 183 17.95 15.11 0.46
C SER A 183 17.72 13.78 -0.27
N GLY A 184 18.77 13.22 -0.89
CA GLY A 184 18.66 11.92 -1.56
C GLY A 184 18.37 10.77 -0.60
N ASP A 185 18.98 10.82 0.59
CA ASP A 185 18.81 9.86 1.68
C ASP A 185 17.66 10.27 2.63
N VAL A 186 16.43 10.34 2.09
CA VAL A 186 15.21 10.71 2.84
C VAL A 186 15.02 9.85 4.11
N GLU A 187 15.43 8.58 4.08
CA GLU A 187 15.38 7.67 5.24
C GLU A 187 16.30 8.08 6.41
N LYS A 188 17.35 8.88 6.16
CA LYS A 188 18.34 9.31 7.17
C LYS A 188 18.21 10.78 7.54
N HIS A 189 17.88 11.63 6.58
CA HIS A 189 17.84 13.07 6.72
C HIS A 189 16.42 13.66 6.62
N GLY A 190 15.40 12.83 6.43
CA GLY A 190 14.00 13.23 6.45
C GLY A 190 13.72 14.39 5.50
N SER A 191 13.07 15.42 6.02
CA SER A 191 12.72 16.63 5.29
C SER A 191 13.74 17.78 5.44
N LEU A 192 14.92 17.53 6.01
CA LEU A 192 15.92 18.55 6.32
C LEU A 192 16.70 19.02 5.09
N ILE A 193 16.69 20.33 4.86
CA ILE A 193 17.65 21.07 4.04
C ILE A 193 18.67 21.69 4.99
N TRP A 194 19.82 21.03 5.14
CA TRP A 194 20.97 21.52 5.90
C TRP A 194 22.13 21.88 4.99
N TYR A 195 22.68 23.08 5.13
CA TYR A 195 23.95 23.43 4.52
C TYR A 195 24.78 24.41 5.35
N VAL A 196 26.10 24.32 5.19
CA VAL A 196 27.05 25.32 5.69
C VAL A 196 27.28 26.34 4.57
N ALA A 197 26.85 27.59 4.75
CA ALA A 197 26.92 28.63 3.71
C ALA A 197 28.36 29.02 3.36
N ALA A 198 29.28 28.90 4.33
CA ALA A 198 30.72 29.10 4.11
C ALA A 198 31.41 27.94 3.36
N ASN A 199 30.72 26.83 3.06
CA ASN A 199 31.29 25.67 2.39
C ASN A 199 30.68 25.47 0.99
N GLU A 200 31.40 25.92 -0.02
CA GLU A 200 31.05 25.77 -1.45
C GLU A 200 30.66 24.33 -1.83
N THR A 201 31.28 23.30 -1.23
CA THR A 201 30.97 21.90 -1.57
C THR A 201 29.60 21.44 -1.06
N ASN A 202 29.12 22.00 0.06
CA ASN A 202 27.79 21.71 0.58
C ASN A 202 26.73 22.51 -0.21
N VAL A 203 26.99 23.79 -0.49
CA VAL A 203 26.14 24.58 -1.38
C VAL A 203 26.01 23.93 -2.76
N MET A 204 27.12 23.49 -3.37
CA MET A 204 27.11 22.78 -4.65
C MET A 204 26.27 21.50 -4.64
N HIS A 205 26.13 20.80 -3.50
CA HIS A 205 25.22 19.64 -3.43
C HIS A 205 23.78 20.06 -3.74
N TRP A 206 23.28 21.09 -3.03
CA TRP A 206 21.90 21.57 -3.17
C TRP A 206 21.65 22.26 -4.51
N THR A 207 22.59 23.06 -5.03
CA THR A 207 22.43 23.69 -6.35
C THR A 207 22.45 22.66 -7.48
N ASN A 208 23.25 21.59 -7.39
CA ASN A 208 23.23 20.51 -8.38
C ASN A 208 21.91 19.71 -8.36
N VAL A 209 21.29 19.51 -7.18
CA VAL A 209 19.95 18.88 -7.07
C VAL A 209 18.88 19.77 -7.73
N LEU A 210 18.98 21.10 -7.57
CA LEU A 210 18.08 22.05 -8.23
C LEU A 210 18.31 22.14 -9.75
N ASP A 211 19.56 22.09 -10.19
CA ASP A 211 19.93 22.03 -11.61
C ASP A 211 19.28 20.84 -12.34
N VAL A 212 19.45 19.64 -11.78
CA VAL A 212 18.87 18.40 -12.33
C VAL A 212 17.34 18.44 -12.31
N PHE A 213 16.74 19.04 -11.28
CA PHE A 213 15.29 19.24 -11.22
C PHE A 213 14.76 20.23 -12.27
N LEU A 214 15.50 21.30 -12.55
CA LEU A 214 15.08 22.34 -13.51
C LEU A 214 15.47 22.02 -14.97
N GLN A 215 16.34 21.04 -15.21
CA GLN A 215 16.73 20.58 -16.55
C GLN A 215 15.50 20.25 -17.44
N ASP A 216 14.50 19.55 -16.90
CA ASP A 216 13.22 19.25 -17.58
C ASP A 216 12.49 20.54 -18.04
N TYR A 217 12.56 21.62 -17.26
CA TYR A 217 11.94 22.91 -17.57
C TYR A 217 12.72 23.72 -18.61
N LEU A 218 14.01 23.44 -18.77
CA LEU A 218 14.90 24.11 -19.73
C LEU A 218 14.91 23.38 -21.09
N GLU A 219 15.09 22.06 -21.10
CA GLU A 219 15.21 21.26 -22.33
C GLU A 219 13.89 21.19 -23.10
N THR A 220 12.78 20.98 -22.40
CA THR A 220 11.47 20.80 -23.03
C THR A 220 10.87 22.08 -23.62
N ARG A 221 11.58 23.23 -23.54
CA ARG A 221 11.25 24.48 -24.25
C ARG A 221 11.07 24.31 -25.77
N GLN A 222 11.62 23.24 -26.37
CA GLN A 222 11.58 23.02 -27.82
C GLN A 222 10.46 22.09 -28.33
N HIS A 223 9.57 21.56 -27.46
CA HIS A 223 8.44 20.77 -27.95
C HIS A 223 7.32 21.65 -28.53
N GLY A 224 6.98 21.45 -29.82
CA GLY A 224 6.00 22.25 -30.56
C GLY A 224 4.53 22.17 -30.09
N ASN A 225 4.25 21.48 -28.98
CA ASN A 225 2.96 21.53 -28.29
C ASN A 225 2.94 22.49 -27.08
N LYS A 226 4.07 23.12 -26.73
CA LYS A 226 4.09 24.16 -25.69
C LYS A 226 3.67 25.52 -26.25
N VAL A 227 2.97 26.31 -25.43
CA VAL A 227 2.52 27.68 -25.73
C VAL A 227 2.73 28.59 -24.52
N ILE A 228 2.94 29.89 -24.76
CA ILE A 228 2.93 30.89 -23.69
C ILE A 228 1.47 31.17 -23.35
N CYS A 229 1.07 30.80 -22.12
CA CYS A 229 -0.28 31.01 -21.59
C CYS A 229 -0.38 32.31 -20.78
N ASP A 230 -1.62 32.78 -20.63
CA ASP A 230 -1.96 33.98 -19.87
C ASP A 230 -3.36 33.81 -19.26
N PHE A 231 -3.78 34.69 -18.36
CA PHE A 231 -5.14 34.64 -17.80
C PHE A 231 -6.22 34.82 -18.87
N ASP A 232 -5.98 35.72 -19.83
CA ASP A 232 -6.86 35.93 -21.00
C ASP A 232 -6.61 34.91 -22.14
N ARG A 233 -5.57 34.06 -22.02
CA ARG A 233 -5.09 33.15 -23.08
C ARG A 233 -4.75 31.76 -22.51
N PRO A 234 -5.77 30.97 -22.13
CA PRO A 234 -5.58 29.57 -21.75
C PRO A 234 -5.07 28.72 -22.93
N PRO A 235 -4.48 27.54 -22.67
CA PRO A 235 -4.02 26.64 -23.72
C PRO A 235 -5.19 26.04 -24.50
N ALA A 236 -5.02 25.90 -25.82
CA ALA A 236 -5.93 25.13 -26.66
C ALA A 236 -5.75 23.61 -26.44
N GLU A 237 -6.75 22.81 -26.83
CA GLU A 237 -6.70 21.35 -26.72
C GLU A 237 -5.42 20.75 -27.34
N GLY A 238 -4.78 19.83 -26.61
CA GLY A 238 -3.50 19.22 -27.01
C GLY A 238 -2.26 20.13 -26.90
N LYS A 239 -2.41 21.38 -26.45
CA LYS A 239 -1.29 22.26 -26.08
C LYS A 239 -1.11 22.34 -24.57
N VAL A 240 0.09 22.69 -24.12
CA VAL A 240 0.45 22.84 -22.71
C VAL A 240 1.15 24.17 -22.46
N CYS A 241 1.01 24.73 -21.26
CA CYS A 241 1.67 25.99 -20.93
C CYS A 241 3.17 25.83 -20.66
N THR A 242 3.97 26.72 -21.26
CA THR A 242 5.40 26.85 -20.93
C THR A 242 5.55 27.50 -19.56
N VAL A 243 6.11 26.77 -18.60
CA VAL A 243 6.64 27.36 -17.36
C VAL A 243 7.95 28.07 -17.72
N ASN A 244 8.04 29.38 -17.48
CA ASN A 244 9.26 30.13 -17.75
C ASN A 244 10.21 30.11 -16.54
N VAL A 245 11.45 29.65 -16.75
CA VAL A 245 12.47 29.57 -15.69
C VAL A 245 13.13 30.92 -15.44
N ASP A 246 13.14 31.81 -16.44
CA ASP A 246 13.87 33.08 -16.39
C ASP A 246 13.22 34.09 -15.41
N ASP A 247 11.92 33.94 -15.14
CA ASP A 247 11.14 34.82 -14.26
C ASP A 247 11.35 34.52 -12.75
N PHE A 248 12.15 33.51 -12.40
CA PHE A 248 12.46 33.17 -11.00
C PHE A 248 13.44 34.15 -10.30
N GLY A 249 13.90 35.20 -10.98
CA GLY A 249 14.55 36.36 -10.36
C GLY A 249 15.89 36.04 -9.68
N PRO A 250 16.01 36.06 -8.33
CA PRO A 250 17.21 35.61 -7.62
C PRO A 250 17.37 34.08 -7.64
N CYS A 251 16.27 33.35 -7.78
CA CYS A 251 16.22 31.89 -7.76
C CYS A 251 16.60 31.25 -9.11
N SER A 252 17.60 31.82 -9.79
CA SER A 252 18.10 31.32 -11.08
C SER A 252 19.42 30.56 -10.92
N LYS A 253 19.75 29.73 -11.91
CA LYS A 253 20.96 28.90 -11.94
C LYS A 253 22.23 29.75 -11.87
N GLU A 254 22.24 30.86 -12.58
CA GLU A 254 23.36 31.81 -12.70
C GLU A 254 23.70 32.48 -11.37
N LYS A 255 22.77 32.44 -10.39
CA LYS A 255 22.91 32.99 -9.04
C LYS A 255 23.05 31.91 -7.97
N GLY A 256 23.16 30.63 -8.34
CA GLY A 256 23.24 29.51 -7.41
C GLY A 256 22.02 29.42 -6.48
N TYR A 257 20.84 29.82 -6.95
CA TYR A 257 19.59 29.80 -6.19
C TYR A 257 19.67 30.54 -4.83
N SER A 258 20.51 31.58 -4.75
CA SER A 258 20.83 32.37 -3.55
C SER A 258 21.43 31.61 -2.34
N TYR A 259 21.77 30.32 -2.46
CA TYR A 259 22.39 29.57 -1.35
C TYR A 259 23.72 30.18 -0.90
N ASN A 260 24.52 30.71 -1.84
CA ASN A 260 25.78 31.43 -1.56
C ASN A 260 25.63 32.69 -0.68
N GLN A 261 24.40 33.16 -0.43
CA GLN A 261 24.11 34.37 0.35
C GLN A 261 23.37 34.06 1.67
N SER A 262 23.38 32.79 2.10
CA SER A 262 22.56 32.28 3.23
C SER A 262 21.05 32.57 3.07
N SER A 263 20.59 32.74 1.82
CA SER A 263 19.26 33.26 1.47
C SER A 263 18.56 32.30 0.50
N PRO A 264 18.38 31.01 0.84
CA PRO A 264 18.11 29.96 -0.15
C PRO A 264 16.74 30.10 -0.83
N CYS A 265 16.67 29.62 -2.07
CA CYS A 265 15.41 29.42 -2.78
C CYS A 265 14.94 27.97 -2.71
N ILE A 266 13.66 27.77 -2.37
CA ILE A 266 13.00 26.46 -2.32
C ILE A 266 11.79 26.51 -3.25
N PHE A 267 11.71 25.58 -4.21
CA PHE A 267 10.64 25.53 -5.20
C PHE A 267 9.47 24.68 -4.68
N ILE A 268 8.29 25.29 -4.61
CA ILE A 268 7.04 24.64 -4.24
C ILE A 268 6.26 24.27 -5.51
N LYS A 269 5.63 23.09 -5.50
CA LYS A 269 4.93 22.47 -6.63
C LYS A 269 3.67 21.75 -6.14
N LEU A 270 2.55 21.94 -6.84
CA LEU A 270 1.33 21.16 -6.59
C LEU A 270 1.42 19.76 -7.21
N ASN A 271 0.92 18.76 -6.50
CA ASN A 271 0.82 17.40 -7.01
C ASN A 271 -0.20 17.30 -8.18
N ARG A 272 0.07 16.41 -9.12
CA ARG A 272 -0.74 16.23 -10.33
C ARG A 272 -1.88 15.24 -10.06
N ILE A 273 -3.12 15.72 -10.03
CA ILE A 273 -4.32 14.88 -10.08
C ILE A 273 -4.94 15.03 -11.47
N PHE A 274 -5.28 13.90 -12.11
CA PHE A 274 -5.85 13.90 -13.46
C PHE A 274 -7.25 14.50 -13.47
N ASN A 275 -7.55 15.37 -14.45
CA ASN A 275 -8.81 16.13 -14.57
C ASN A 275 -9.17 17.03 -13.37
N TRP A 276 -8.26 17.25 -12.41
CA TRP A 276 -8.52 18.15 -11.28
C TRP A 276 -8.51 19.62 -11.72
N VAL A 277 -9.56 20.35 -11.33
CA VAL A 277 -9.74 21.78 -11.57
C VAL A 277 -9.78 22.52 -10.23
N PRO A 278 -8.92 23.53 -10.00
CA PRO A 278 -8.97 24.35 -8.77
C PRO A 278 -10.21 25.25 -8.69
N GLU A 279 -10.79 25.37 -7.50
CA GLU A 279 -11.84 26.35 -7.20
C GLU A 279 -11.28 27.61 -6.51
N PHE A 280 -11.24 28.72 -7.25
CA PHE A 280 -10.54 29.92 -6.81
C PHE A 280 -11.31 30.82 -5.82
N TYR A 281 -10.55 31.59 -5.04
CA TYR A 281 -11.03 32.70 -4.21
C TYR A 281 -11.18 33.99 -5.03
N ASN A 282 -12.17 34.01 -5.93
CA ASN A 282 -12.46 35.17 -6.78
C ASN A 282 -13.13 36.34 -6.00
N ASP A 283 -13.77 36.01 -4.89
CA ASP A 283 -14.41 36.93 -3.95
C ASP A 283 -13.42 37.31 -2.83
N THR A 284 -13.24 38.61 -2.60
CA THR A 284 -12.35 39.19 -1.59
C THR A 284 -12.97 39.34 -0.20
N ASP A 285 -14.29 39.23 -0.12
CA ASP A 285 -15.05 39.52 1.10
C ASP A 285 -15.29 38.23 1.89
N ASN A 286 -15.38 37.09 1.18
CA ASN A 286 -15.51 35.74 1.74
C ASN A 286 -14.18 34.94 1.67
N LEU A 287 -13.09 35.54 2.15
CA LEU A 287 -11.80 34.84 2.32
C LEU A 287 -11.74 34.07 3.66
N PRO A 288 -11.05 32.91 3.75
CA PRO A 288 -10.99 32.12 4.98
C PRO A 288 -10.37 32.89 6.16
N GLU A 289 -10.93 32.75 7.36
CA GLU A 289 -10.37 33.38 8.57
C GLU A 289 -8.92 32.95 8.83
N GLU A 290 -8.60 31.67 8.60
CA GLU A 290 -7.26 31.09 8.77
C GLU A 290 -6.18 31.63 7.80
N MET A 291 -6.57 32.35 6.73
CA MET A 291 -5.63 32.85 5.72
C MET A 291 -4.84 34.04 6.27
N ASP A 292 -3.53 34.07 6.04
CA ASP A 292 -2.66 35.15 6.52
C ASP A 292 -3.12 36.53 6.00
N GLU A 293 -3.21 37.54 6.86
CA GLU A 293 -3.73 38.87 6.50
C GLU A 293 -2.96 39.53 5.34
N GLU A 294 -1.63 39.33 5.30
CA GLU A 294 -0.76 39.76 4.20
C GLU A 294 -1.19 39.18 2.84
N LEU A 295 -1.71 37.94 2.81
CA LEU A 295 -2.28 37.35 1.59
C LEU A 295 -3.68 37.91 1.32
N LYS A 296 -4.52 38.10 2.35
CA LYS A 296 -5.86 38.71 2.18
C LYS A 296 -5.77 40.13 1.59
N GLU A 297 -4.76 40.91 1.99
CA GLU A 297 -4.46 42.23 1.42
C GLU A 297 -3.95 42.10 -0.02
N HIS A 298 -2.97 41.24 -0.28
CA HIS A 298 -2.43 41.00 -1.63
C HIS A 298 -3.50 40.56 -2.66
N ILE A 299 -4.45 39.71 -2.27
CA ILE A 299 -5.57 39.27 -3.14
C ILE A 299 -6.52 40.45 -3.45
N LYS A 300 -6.69 41.41 -2.53
CA LYS A 300 -7.51 42.61 -2.74
C LYS A 300 -6.85 43.59 -3.71
N GLU A 301 -5.53 43.75 -3.66
CA GLU A 301 -4.74 44.56 -4.60
C GLU A 301 -4.79 44.02 -6.04
N ILE A 302 -4.80 42.70 -6.20
CA ILE A 302 -4.76 42.05 -7.52
C ILE A 302 -6.09 42.23 -8.29
N PRO A 303 -6.06 42.56 -9.59
CA PRO A 303 -7.27 42.74 -10.40
C PRO A 303 -8.06 41.43 -10.57
N PRO A 304 -9.41 41.46 -10.63
CA PRO A 304 -10.23 40.24 -10.69
C PRO A 304 -9.91 39.24 -11.81
N SER A 305 -9.38 39.69 -12.95
CA SER A 305 -8.92 38.83 -14.05
C SER A 305 -7.79 37.88 -13.65
N GLU A 306 -6.88 38.35 -12.80
CA GLU A 306 -5.70 37.60 -12.34
C GLU A 306 -5.94 36.83 -11.02
N ARG A 307 -7.16 36.85 -10.45
CA ARG A 307 -7.47 36.15 -9.19
C ARG A 307 -7.68 34.64 -9.32
N ASN A 308 -7.73 34.12 -10.54
CA ASN A 308 -7.84 32.69 -10.83
C ASN A 308 -6.50 31.98 -10.55
N VAL A 309 -6.10 31.92 -9.28
CA VAL A 309 -4.80 31.42 -8.78
C VAL A 309 -5.03 30.52 -7.57
N VAL A 310 -4.30 29.40 -7.49
CA VAL A 310 -4.13 28.64 -6.24
C VAL A 310 -3.03 29.32 -5.44
N TRP A 311 -3.42 30.13 -4.44
CA TRP A 311 -2.48 30.93 -3.65
C TRP A 311 -1.63 30.05 -2.74
N ILE A 312 -0.45 30.55 -2.35
CA ILE A 312 0.45 29.86 -1.42
C ILE A 312 0.85 30.82 -0.30
N THR A 313 0.82 30.33 0.94
CA THR A 313 1.55 30.96 2.05
C THR A 313 2.52 29.97 2.66
N CYS A 314 3.69 30.47 3.08
CA CYS A 314 4.70 29.72 3.82
C CYS A 314 5.02 30.48 5.10
N TYR A 315 5.08 29.78 6.24
CA TYR A 315 5.36 30.38 7.54
C TYR A 315 6.13 29.41 8.46
N GLY A 316 6.67 29.92 9.56
CA GLY A 316 7.26 29.11 10.62
C GLY A 316 6.19 28.29 11.35
N GLU A 317 6.42 26.99 11.51
CA GLU A 317 5.39 26.05 11.99
C GLU A 317 5.06 26.24 13.49
N ASN A 318 6.04 26.60 14.32
CA ASN A 318 5.88 27.00 15.72
C ASN A 318 6.22 28.51 15.91
N PRO A 319 5.85 29.15 17.04
CA PRO A 319 6.13 30.57 17.27
C PRO A 319 7.62 30.94 17.13
N ALA A 320 8.53 30.10 17.65
CA ALA A 320 9.97 30.31 17.50
C ALA A 320 10.44 30.22 16.04
N ASP A 321 9.84 29.36 15.22
CA ASP A 321 10.15 29.31 13.78
C ASP A 321 9.70 30.60 13.09
N ARG A 322 8.56 31.18 13.49
CA ARG A 322 8.03 32.43 12.90
C ARG A 322 8.91 33.64 13.16
N GLU A 323 9.60 33.67 14.31
CA GLU A 323 10.57 34.72 14.63
C GLU A 323 11.89 34.52 13.86
N ASN A 324 12.27 33.28 13.55
CA ASN A 324 13.54 32.92 12.92
C ASN A 324 13.48 32.78 11.38
N ILE A 325 12.32 32.58 10.76
CA ILE A 325 12.17 32.34 9.31
C ILE A 325 12.53 33.56 8.44
N GLY A 326 12.45 34.78 9.01
CA GLY A 326 12.76 36.03 8.34
C GLY A 326 11.75 36.44 7.26
N GLY A 327 12.19 37.35 6.37
CA GLY A 327 11.36 37.79 5.23
C GLY A 327 11.31 36.76 4.12
N ILE A 328 10.12 36.49 3.58
CA ILE A 328 9.88 35.52 2.51
C ILE A 328 9.41 36.27 1.26
N GLN A 329 9.93 35.88 0.08
CA GLN A 329 9.51 36.42 -1.21
C GLN A 329 9.19 35.31 -2.20
N TYR A 330 8.18 35.51 -3.05
CA TYR A 330 7.66 34.50 -3.97
C TYR A 330 7.92 34.92 -5.41
N TYR A 331 8.43 34.01 -6.24
CA TYR A 331 8.71 34.24 -7.66
C TYR A 331 8.09 33.15 -8.56
N PRO A 332 7.55 33.51 -9.74
CA PRO A 332 7.35 34.87 -10.26
C PRO A 332 6.12 35.58 -9.67
N LYS A 333 5.15 34.82 -9.14
CA LYS A 333 3.93 35.29 -8.46
C LYS A 333 3.62 34.39 -7.26
N ARG A 334 2.80 34.85 -6.31
CA ARG A 334 2.47 34.17 -5.04
C ARG A 334 1.43 33.04 -5.18
N GLY A 335 1.65 32.10 -6.09
CA GLY A 335 0.75 30.97 -6.31
C GLY A 335 0.82 30.38 -7.71
N PHE A 336 0.01 29.35 -7.95
CA PHE A 336 -0.08 28.68 -9.25
C PHE A 336 -1.25 29.25 -10.07
N PRO A 337 -1.00 29.88 -11.23
CA PRO A 337 -2.08 30.39 -12.09
C PRO A 337 -3.00 29.28 -12.62
N GLY A 338 -4.28 29.59 -12.74
CA GLY A 338 -5.34 28.65 -13.12
C GLY A 338 -5.17 28.05 -14.52
N PHE A 339 -4.58 28.79 -15.45
CA PHE A 339 -4.38 28.35 -16.84
C PHE A 339 -3.44 27.14 -17.01
N TYR A 340 -2.75 26.71 -15.95
CA TYR A 340 -2.00 25.45 -15.93
C TYR A 340 -2.89 24.21 -15.67
N TYR A 341 -4.16 24.37 -15.32
CA TYR A 341 -5.08 23.29 -14.93
C TYR A 341 -6.28 23.21 -15.90
N PRO A 342 -6.91 22.04 -16.09
CA PRO A 342 -6.62 20.75 -15.46
C PRO A 342 -5.41 20.00 -16.06
N PHE A 343 -4.86 19.06 -15.29
CA PHE A 343 -3.86 18.12 -15.80
C PHE A 343 -4.52 16.97 -16.56
N THR A 344 -4.27 16.89 -17.87
CA THR A 344 -4.88 15.92 -18.81
C THR A 344 -3.90 14.88 -19.34
N ASN A 345 -2.74 14.68 -18.69
CA ASN A 345 -1.64 13.82 -19.14
C ASN A 345 -1.09 14.15 -20.56
N THR A 346 -1.36 15.37 -21.07
CA THR A 346 -0.82 15.82 -22.36
C THR A 346 0.73 15.79 -22.34
N PRO A 347 1.41 15.17 -23.34
CA PRO A 347 2.86 15.05 -23.38
C PRO A 347 3.61 16.38 -23.18
N GLY A 348 4.72 16.35 -22.45
CA GLY A 348 5.52 17.55 -22.15
C GLY A 348 4.87 18.53 -21.15
N TYR A 349 3.71 18.22 -20.57
CA TYR A 349 3.12 19.02 -19.49
C TYR A 349 4.08 19.14 -18.30
N LEU A 350 4.34 20.38 -17.88
CA LEU A 350 5.08 20.71 -16.66
C LEU A 350 4.11 21.29 -15.64
N SER A 351 4.32 20.96 -14.36
CA SER A 351 3.55 21.64 -13.30
C SER A 351 4.11 23.04 -13.11
N PRO A 352 3.30 24.06 -12.85
CA PRO A 352 3.82 25.35 -12.43
C PRO A 352 4.62 25.21 -11.13
N LEU A 353 5.62 26.07 -10.98
CA LEU A 353 6.48 26.16 -9.80
C LEU A 353 6.38 27.57 -9.22
N VAL A 354 6.51 27.68 -7.90
CA VAL A 354 6.73 28.95 -7.20
C VAL A 354 8.04 28.83 -6.42
N ALA A 355 9.00 29.70 -6.69
CA ALA A 355 10.23 29.77 -5.92
C ALA A 355 10.01 30.64 -4.69
N VAL A 356 10.21 30.05 -3.51
CA VAL A 356 10.11 30.70 -2.20
C VAL A 356 11.52 31.05 -1.74
N HIS A 357 11.83 32.35 -1.73
CA HIS A 357 13.13 32.92 -1.41
C HIS A 357 13.14 33.41 0.04
N PHE A 358 13.94 32.77 0.88
CA PHE A 358 14.09 33.11 2.29
C PHE A 358 15.18 34.19 2.41
N GLN A 359 14.78 35.47 2.49
CA GLN A 359 15.68 36.61 2.32
C GLN A 359 16.72 36.74 3.45
N ARG A 360 16.31 36.48 4.69
CA ARG A 360 17.14 36.59 5.91
C ARG A 360 16.66 35.64 7.03
N PRO A 361 16.72 34.32 6.83
CA PRO A 361 16.49 33.35 7.91
C PRO A 361 17.58 33.46 8.99
N ALA A 362 17.29 33.00 10.20
CA ALA A 362 18.26 32.88 11.27
C ALA A 362 19.26 31.75 10.99
N LEU A 363 20.54 31.99 11.29
CA LEU A 363 21.61 31.01 11.15
C LEU A 363 21.74 30.15 12.42
N HIS A 364 22.40 28.99 12.30
CA HIS A 364 22.67 28.03 13.38
C HIS A 364 21.40 27.57 14.14
N THR A 365 20.22 27.72 13.51
CA THR A 365 18.90 27.49 14.10
C THR A 365 18.08 26.62 13.17
N LEU A 366 17.47 25.55 13.70
CA LEU A 366 16.58 24.68 12.94
C LEU A 366 15.20 25.36 12.83
N ILE A 367 14.78 25.66 11.61
CA ILE A 367 13.52 26.35 11.30
C ILE A 367 12.58 25.36 10.62
N ASN A 368 11.46 25.07 11.27
CA ASN A 368 10.36 24.27 10.72
C ASN A 368 9.48 25.17 9.85
N VAL A 369 9.39 24.86 8.55
CA VAL A 369 8.58 25.64 7.60
C VAL A 369 7.39 24.81 7.14
N GLU A 370 6.20 25.39 7.23
CA GLU A 370 4.99 24.84 6.59
C GLU A 370 4.54 25.78 5.47
N CYS A 371 4.33 25.23 4.28
CA CYS A 371 3.72 25.91 3.14
C CYS A 371 2.35 25.31 2.86
N ARG A 372 1.30 26.15 2.77
CA ARG A 372 -0.10 25.76 2.51
C ARG A 372 -0.59 26.33 1.18
N ALA A 373 -1.31 25.51 0.42
CA ALA A 373 -2.05 25.91 -0.76
C ALA A 373 -3.48 26.36 -0.41
N TRP A 374 -4.01 27.32 -1.16
CA TRP A 374 -5.32 27.91 -0.94
C TRP A 374 -6.17 27.89 -2.22
N ALA A 375 -7.11 26.94 -2.26
CA ALA A 375 -8.27 26.91 -3.14
C ALA A 375 -9.45 26.30 -2.34
N LYS A 376 -10.70 26.56 -2.73
CA LYS A 376 -11.90 26.13 -1.98
C LYS A 376 -12.03 24.61 -1.90
N ASN A 377 -11.51 23.90 -2.90
CA ASN A 377 -11.48 22.45 -3.00
C ASN A 377 -10.12 21.84 -2.64
N ILE A 378 -9.31 22.55 -1.84
CA ILE A 378 -8.13 22.00 -1.15
C ILE A 378 -8.44 21.95 0.35
N GLU A 379 -8.70 20.76 0.89
CA GLU A 379 -8.85 20.60 2.34
C GLU A 379 -7.47 20.68 3.01
N TYR A 380 -7.36 21.43 4.10
CA TYR A 380 -6.16 21.48 4.91
C TYR A 380 -6.26 20.51 6.08
N LYS A 381 -5.33 19.55 6.17
CA LYS A 381 -5.21 18.63 7.31
C LYS A 381 -3.77 18.62 7.79
N ARG A 382 -3.52 19.05 9.03
CA ARG A 382 -2.18 19.12 9.66
C ARG A 382 -1.80 17.83 10.40
N ALA A 383 -2.27 16.66 9.95
CA ALA A 383 -1.98 15.40 10.62
C ALA A 383 -0.55 14.92 10.26
N HIS A 384 0.29 14.62 11.25
CA HIS A 384 1.71 14.27 11.03
C HIS A 384 1.97 13.14 10.02
N GLN A 385 1.04 12.21 9.84
CA GLN A 385 1.14 11.08 8.89
C GLN A 385 0.38 11.32 7.57
N HIS A 386 -0.55 12.27 7.56
CA HIS A 386 -1.46 12.57 6.45
C HIS A 386 -1.63 14.09 6.35
N ARG A 387 -0.55 14.81 6.00
CA ARG A 387 -0.67 16.23 5.66
C ARG A 387 -1.37 16.37 4.32
N GLU A 388 -2.41 17.18 4.28
CA GLU A 388 -3.18 17.51 3.09
C GLU A 388 -3.26 19.02 2.91
N GLY A 389 -3.22 19.50 1.66
CA GLY A 389 -3.20 20.94 1.34
C GLY A 389 -1.92 21.69 1.74
N SER A 390 -1.03 21.09 2.53
CA SER A 390 0.26 21.66 2.93
C SER A 390 1.46 20.74 2.64
N VAL A 391 2.65 21.30 2.77
CA VAL A 391 3.93 20.59 2.81
C VAL A 391 4.79 21.19 3.92
N HIS A 392 5.55 20.34 4.61
CA HIS A 392 6.48 20.71 5.66
C HIS A 392 7.91 20.36 5.24
N PHE A 393 8.86 21.21 5.61
CA PHE A 393 10.29 20.92 5.55
C PHE A 393 11.05 21.65 6.66
N GLU A 394 12.25 21.17 6.95
CA GLU A 394 13.13 21.77 7.95
C GLU A 394 14.29 22.47 7.23
N LEU A 395 14.68 23.66 7.71
CA LEU A 395 15.79 24.45 7.16
C LEU A 395 16.80 24.73 8.27
N LEU A 396 18.08 24.44 8.02
CA LEU A 396 19.20 24.77 8.90
C LEU A 396 20.37 25.31 8.06
N ILE A 397 20.87 26.49 8.41
CA ILE A 397 21.97 27.16 7.70
C ILE A 397 23.04 27.56 8.71
N ASP A 398 24.26 27.05 8.52
CA ASP A 398 25.44 27.36 9.35
C ASP A 398 26.42 28.31 8.63
#